data_AF-A0A858ZT95-F1
#
_entry.id   AF-A0A858ZT95-F1
#
_cell.length_a   1.000
_cell.length_b   1.000
_cell.length_c   1.000
_cell.angle_alpha   90.00
_cell.angle_beta   90.00
_cell.angle_gamma   90.00
#
_symmetry.space_group_name_H-M   'P 1'
#
loop_
_entity.id
_entity.type
_entity.pdbx_description
1 polymer ?
#
loop_
_entity_poly.entity_id
_entity_poly.type
_entity_poly.pdbx_seq_one_letter_code
_entity_poly.pdbx_strand_id
1 'polypeptide(L)'
;MLSLFQRKRPPVAAVPSPPPAVDLPKGLMRPESAASLLATPRRQKLLEHIWQRTSLSRRQFATLYRAPLERYAELVQAFPASEAHHHAYPGGMLDHGLEIVAYSLKLRQSHLLPIGASPEDQAAQAEAWTAAVAYAALLHDVGKVAVDLHVELADGSTWHPWHGPLRQPYRFRYREDREYRLHSAATGLLYRQLLDLDLLDWLSGYPSLWAPLLYVLAGQYEHAGVLGELVVQADRASVAQELGGDPARAMAAPKHSLQRKLVNGLRYLLKEELKLNQPEASDGWLTEDALWLVSKTVSDKLRAHLLSQGVDGIPANNTAVFNVLQDYGVLQPTSDGKAIWRATVTSSTGWSHSFTLLRLAPALIWNSGERPAPFAGTVTIDTTPADGETDAQLPSPTAGTKDALASQEAAPREEAGSTAPVVSPKPQAMPDVMEDMLTMVGMDESPGTQQDAGAAAGEAPAAHPEVPAHASAAALPSSPMPNKPASSTTQPSGEHFMAWLHQGIASRRLIINDAKALVHTVSDTAYLVSPGVFQRYAQEHPEIATLARQEKLEAWQWAQKRFEKLGQHRKHASGLNIWTCDVAGPRKSRRLHGYLLIDAGALFEVTPPDNPFLRLVDGDTTPRHLA
;
A
#
# COMPACT_ATOMS: atom_id res chain seq x y z
N MET A 1 -29.67 -6.20 16.78
CA MET A 1 -29.46 -5.99 15.32
C MET A 1 -30.67 -5.40 14.57
N LEU A 2 -31.94 -5.55 15.02
CA LEU A 2 -33.12 -5.13 14.23
C LEU A 2 -33.56 -3.65 14.37
N SER A 3 -33.09 -2.89 15.37
CA SER A 3 -33.60 -1.51 15.61
C SER A 3 -32.99 -0.44 14.70
N LEU A 4 -31.79 -0.66 14.14
CA LEU A 4 -31.18 0.26 13.15
C LEU A 4 -31.91 0.23 11.79
N PHE A 5 -32.74 -0.79 11.54
CA PHE A 5 -33.35 -1.04 10.23
C PHE A 5 -34.80 -0.55 10.08
N GLN A 6 -35.35 0.07 11.13
CA GLN A 6 -36.71 0.60 11.16
C GLN A 6 -36.71 2.09 11.48
N ARG A 7 -36.25 2.95 10.56
CA ARG A 7 -36.55 4.39 10.64
C ARG A 7 -37.26 4.88 9.39
N LYS A 8 -38.42 5.53 9.63
CA LYS A 8 -39.20 6.30 8.66
C LYS A 8 -38.36 7.50 8.18
N ARG A 9 -38.48 7.76 6.88
CA ARG A 9 -37.82 8.85 6.15
C ARG A 9 -38.17 10.21 6.77
N PRO A 10 -37.22 11.05 7.21
CA PRO A 10 -37.50 12.44 7.52
C PRO A 10 -37.85 13.20 6.23
N PRO A 11 -38.65 14.28 6.30
CA PRO A 11 -39.05 15.03 5.12
C PRO A 11 -37.81 15.66 4.48
N VAL A 12 -37.63 15.42 3.18
CA VAL A 12 -36.59 16.03 2.37
C VAL A 12 -36.93 17.53 2.26
N ALA A 13 -36.18 18.37 2.97
CA ALA A 13 -36.19 19.80 2.70
C ALA A 13 -35.65 20.00 1.28
N ALA A 14 -36.40 20.76 0.46
CA ALA A 14 -36.03 21.04 -0.93
C ALA A 14 -34.63 21.67 -1.01
N VAL A 15 -33.80 21.12 -1.90
CA VAL A 15 -32.48 21.65 -2.23
C VAL A 15 -32.67 23.04 -2.85
N PRO A 16 -32.12 24.13 -2.27
CA PRO A 16 -32.16 25.42 -2.93
C PRO A 16 -31.28 25.36 -4.20
N SER A 17 -31.82 25.84 -5.31
CA SER A 17 -31.12 25.93 -6.60
C SER A 17 -29.83 26.75 -6.47
N PRO A 18 -28.75 26.41 -7.21
CA PRO A 18 -27.50 27.15 -7.13
C PRO A 18 -27.74 28.59 -7.63
N PRO A 19 -27.25 29.62 -6.90
CA PRO A 19 -27.35 30.99 -7.37
C PRO A 19 -26.50 31.20 -8.62
N PRO A 20 -26.86 32.15 -9.50
CA PRO A 20 -26.13 32.41 -10.74
C PRO A 20 -24.67 32.77 -10.47
N ALA A 21 -23.83 32.55 -11.48
CA ALA A 21 -22.39 32.82 -11.45
C ALA A 21 -22.12 34.33 -11.31
N VAL A 22 -22.19 34.85 -10.08
CA VAL A 22 -21.55 36.11 -9.71
C VAL A 22 -20.04 35.88 -9.74
N ASP A 23 -19.31 36.73 -10.47
CA ASP A 23 -17.85 36.72 -10.53
C ASP A 23 -17.28 36.73 -9.10
N LEU A 24 -16.61 35.65 -8.73
CA LEU A 24 -15.94 35.55 -7.44
C LEU A 24 -14.73 36.50 -7.45
N PRO A 25 -14.44 37.19 -6.34
CA PRO A 25 -13.15 37.84 -6.15
C PRO A 25 -12.01 36.84 -6.43
N LYS A 26 -10.93 37.32 -7.08
CA LYS A 26 -9.79 36.48 -7.49
C LYS A 26 -9.29 35.62 -6.32
N GLY A 27 -9.26 34.30 -6.51
CA GLY A 27 -8.69 33.33 -5.57
C GLY A 27 -9.68 32.67 -4.59
N LEU A 28 -10.98 33.03 -4.62
CA LEU A 28 -12.01 32.34 -3.84
C LEU A 28 -12.60 31.14 -4.59
N MET A 29 -12.75 30.03 -3.88
CA MET A 29 -13.38 28.78 -4.34
C MET A 29 -14.80 28.70 -3.77
N ARG A 30 -15.74 28.09 -4.51
CA ARG A 30 -17.10 27.83 -4.00
C ARG A 30 -17.14 26.46 -3.32
N PRO A 31 -17.79 26.31 -2.15
CA PRO A 31 -18.05 24.99 -1.59
C PRO A 31 -18.90 24.16 -2.54
N GLU A 32 -18.54 22.90 -2.68
CA GLU A 32 -19.26 21.91 -3.48
C GLU A 32 -20.00 20.93 -2.57
N SER A 33 -21.07 20.35 -3.11
CA SER A 33 -21.83 19.30 -2.42
C SER A 33 -21.06 17.97 -2.47
N ALA A 34 -21.32 17.08 -1.51
CA ALA A 34 -20.74 15.73 -1.53
C ALA A 34 -20.99 15.01 -2.87
N ALA A 35 -22.17 15.19 -3.46
CA ALA A 35 -22.53 14.58 -4.73
C ALA A 35 -21.62 15.05 -5.87
N SER A 36 -21.31 16.36 -5.95
CA SER A 36 -20.39 16.92 -6.95
C SER A 36 -18.96 16.43 -6.71
N LEU A 37 -18.49 16.55 -5.46
CA LEU A 37 -17.13 16.19 -5.06
C LEU A 37 -16.85 14.71 -5.32
N LEU A 38 -17.82 13.82 -5.10
CA LEU A 38 -17.65 12.38 -5.31
C LEU A 38 -17.94 11.93 -6.75
N ALA A 39 -18.43 12.79 -7.65
CA ALA A 39 -18.90 12.40 -8.98
C ALA A 39 -17.79 11.99 -9.96
N THR A 40 -16.51 12.28 -9.68
CA THR A 40 -15.42 11.97 -10.61
C THR A 40 -15.32 10.45 -10.84
N PRO A 41 -14.97 9.99 -12.05
CA PRO A 41 -14.86 8.55 -12.35
C PRO A 41 -13.93 7.79 -11.37
N ARG A 42 -12.80 8.41 -10.99
CA ARG A 42 -11.86 7.87 -10.00
C ARG A 42 -12.54 7.65 -8.64
N ARG A 43 -13.23 8.67 -8.11
CA ARG A 43 -13.89 8.62 -6.80
C ARG A 43 -15.05 7.63 -6.80
N GLN A 44 -15.84 7.57 -7.87
CA GLN A 44 -16.89 6.56 -8.03
C GLN A 44 -16.34 5.13 -8.03
N LYS A 45 -15.21 4.89 -8.71
CA LYS A 45 -14.53 3.58 -8.71
C LYS A 45 -14.02 3.21 -7.32
N LEU A 46 -13.46 4.15 -6.57
CA LEU A 46 -13.05 3.94 -5.17
C LEU A 46 -14.25 3.60 -4.28
N LEU A 47 -15.36 4.33 -4.39
CA LEU A 47 -16.59 4.04 -3.65
C LEU A 47 -17.13 2.64 -3.96
N GLU A 48 -17.06 2.22 -5.22
CA GLU A 48 -17.47 0.88 -5.63
C GLU A 48 -16.53 -0.20 -5.07
N HIS A 49 -15.21 0.03 -5.03
CA HIS A 49 -14.27 -0.86 -4.36
C HIS A 49 -14.53 -0.96 -2.84
N ILE A 50 -14.83 0.15 -2.18
CA ILE A 50 -15.19 0.17 -0.76
C ILE A 50 -16.46 -0.67 -0.56
N TRP A 51 -17.49 -0.48 -1.39
CA TRP A 51 -18.73 -1.25 -1.31
C TRP A 51 -18.49 -2.76 -1.49
N GLN A 52 -17.78 -3.16 -2.55
CA GLN A 52 -17.48 -4.56 -2.85
C GLN A 52 -16.73 -5.27 -1.71
N ARG A 53 -15.91 -4.55 -0.94
CA ARG A 53 -15.12 -5.09 0.18
C ARG A 53 -15.89 -5.18 1.50
N THR A 54 -17.05 -4.53 1.61
CA THR A 54 -17.90 -4.57 2.81
C THR A 54 -18.99 -5.64 2.75
N SER A 55 -19.31 -6.16 1.57
CA SER A 55 -20.35 -7.19 1.35
C SER A 55 -21.75 -6.80 1.86
N LEU A 56 -22.05 -5.50 1.97
CA LEU A 56 -23.33 -4.99 2.48
C LEU A 56 -24.36 -4.71 1.38
N SER A 57 -25.65 -4.74 1.75
CA SER A 57 -26.70 -4.20 0.88
C SER A 57 -26.47 -2.70 0.59
N ARG A 58 -26.93 -2.19 -0.56
CA ARG A 58 -26.81 -0.76 -0.89
C ARG A 58 -27.39 0.16 0.19
N ARG A 59 -28.45 -0.28 0.89
CA ARG A 59 -29.06 0.48 2.00
C ARG A 59 -28.14 0.55 3.21
N GLN A 60 -27.58 -0.59 3.64
CA GLN A 60 -26.62 -0.64 4.75
C GLN A 60 -25.35 0.15 4.42
N PHE A 61 -24.83 -0.01 3.20
CA PHE A 61 -23.67 0.74 2.73
C PHE A 61 -23.92 2.26 2.74
N ALA A 62 -25.12 2.69 2.33
CA ALA A 62 -25.49 4.10 2.33
C ALA A 62 -25.40 4.70 3.74
N THR A 63 -25.90 4.00 4.75
CA THR A 63 -25.86 4.45 6.15
C THR A 63 -24.46 4.35 6.75
N LEU A 64 -23.81 3.20 6.65
CA LEU A 64 -22.58 2.91 7.39
C LEU A 64 -21.33 3.50 6.73
N TYR A 65 -21.28 3.63 5.41
CA TYR A 65 -20.06 4.05 4.70
C TYR A 65 -20.28 5.33 3.91
N ARG A 66 -21.33 5.36 3.06
CA ARG A 66 -21.53 6.50 2.17
C ARG A 66 -21.78 7.80 2.93
N ALA A 67 -22.64 7.79 3.94
CA ALA A 67 -22.93 9.01 4.71
C ALA A 67 -21.68 9.59 5.42
N PRO A 68 -20.84 8.81 6.12
CA PRO A 68 -19.54 9.31 6.62
C PRO A 68 -18.61 9.84 5.52
N LEU A 69 -18.54 9.18 4.36
CA LEU A 69 -17.69 9.61 3.24
C LEU A 69 -18.21 10.92 2.60
N GLU A 70 -19.52 11.11 2.53
CA GLU A 70 -20.15 12.35 2.07
C GLU A 70 -19.87 13.50 3.04
N ARG A 71 -20.00 13.26 4.36
CA ARG A 71 -19.62 14.24 5.39
C ARG A 71 -18.14 14.60 5.33
N TYR A 72 -17.27 13.61 5.10
CA TYR A 72 -15.84 13.84 4.89
C TYR A 72 -15.58 14.71 3.66
N ALA A 73 -16.17 14.38 2.52
CA ALA A 73 -16.03 15.16 1.28
C ALA A 73 -16.44 16.62 1.49
N GLU A 74 -17.58 16.86 2.15
CA GLU A 74 -18.05 18.22 2.44
C GLU A 74 -17.16 18.99 3.43
N LEU A 75 -16.47 18.27 4.32
CA LEU A 75 -15.54 18.88 5.27
C LEU A 75 -14.20 19.23 4.63
N VAL A 76 -13.66 18.36 3.77
CA VAL A 76 -12.32 18.53 3.17
C VAL A 76 -12.31 19.26 1.84
N GLN A 77 -13.46 19.34 1.14
CA GLN A 77 -13.64 20.12 -0.09
C GLN A 77 -12.47 19.91 -1.09
N ALA A 78 -11.92 21.01 -1.62
CA ALA A 78 -10.78 21.01 -2.52
C ALA A 78 -9.42 21.11 -1.79
N PHE A 79 -9.33 20.79 -0.50
CA PHE A 79 -8.05 20.88 0.21
C PHE A 79 -7.03 19.83 -0.29
N PRO A 80 -5.75 20.20 -0.40
CA PRO A 80 -4.65 19.25 -0.66
C PRO A 80 -4.33 18.44 0.60
N ALA A 81 -3.87 17.20 0.44
CA ALA A 81 -3.43 16.36 1.57
C ALA A 81 -1.98 16.65 1.98
N SER A 82 -1.19 17.25 1.09
CA SER A 82 0.23 17.60 1.29
C SER A 82 0.61 18.85 0.50
N GLU A 83 1.69 19.53 0.88
CA GLU A 83 2.09 20.81 0.26
C GLU A 83 2.92 20.64 -1.01
N ALA A 84 3.78 19.61 -1.05
CA ALA A 84 4.75 19.41 -2.13
C ALA A 84 4.89 17.94 -2.56
N HIS A 85 4.02 17.05 -2.08
CA HIS A 85 4.12 15.60 -2.26
C HIS A 85 2.89 15.03 -2.98
N HIS A 86 2.70 13.72 -2.85
CA HIS A 86 1.49 13.00 -3.29
C HIS A 86 0.24 13.67 -2.70
N HIS A 87 -0.76 13.88 -3.54
CA HIS A 87 -1.97 14.63 -3.22
C HIS A 87 -1.81 16.14 -2.93
N ALA A 88 -0.73 16.77 -3.42
CA ALA A 88 -0.54 18.24 -3.40
C ALA A 88 -1.30 18.96 -4.53
N TYR A 89 -2.57 18.61 -4.71
CA TYR A 89 -3.46 19.22 -5.71
C TYR A 89 -4.85 19.47 -5.11
N PRO A 90 -5.67 20.35 -5.72
CA PRO A 90 -7.03 20.60 -5.25
C PRO A 90 -7.88 19.32 -5.18
N GLY A 91 -8.38 19.01 -3.99
CA GLY A 91 -9.16 17.79 -3.70
C GLY A 91 -8.32 16.57 -3.35
N GLY A 92 -6.99 16.72 -3.27
CA GLY A 92 -6.09 15.62 -2.90
C GLY A 92 -6.38 15.02 -1.53
N MET A 93 -6.88 15.81 -0.56
CA MET A 93 -7.29 15.29 0.74
C MET A 93 -8.44 14.28 0.64
N LEU A 94 -9.42 14.55 -0.23
CA LEU A 94 -10.54 13.65 -0.48
C LEU A 94 -10.07 12.36 -1.14
N ASP A 95 -9.21 12.47 -2.17
CA ASP A 95 -8.69 11.31 -2.89
C ASP A 95 -7.84 10.41 -1.97
N HIS A 96 -6.93 11.00 -1.19
CA HIS A 96 -6.15 10.29 -0.17
C HIS A 96 -7.05 9.54 0.82
N GLY A 97 -8.04 10.23 1.40
CA GLY A 97 -8.96 9.61 2.35
C GLY A 97 -9.71 8.41 1.77
N LEU A 98 -10.25 8.53 0.55
CA LEU A 98 -10.95 7.42 -0.12
C LEU A 98 -10.02 6.24 -0.42
N GLU A 99 -8.77 6.51 -0.78
CA GLU A 99 -7.77 5.49 -1.07
C GLU A 99 -7.37 4.73 0.18
N ILE A 100 -7.06 5.41 1.27
CA ILE A 100 -6.67 4.75 2.52
C ILE A 100 -7.83 3.88 3.04
N VAL A 101 -9.08 4.33 2.91
CA VAL A 101 -10.25 3.50 3.24
C VAL A 101 -10.33 2.26 2.34
N ALA A 102 -10.15 2.43 1.02
CA ALA A 102 -10.18 1.29 0.11
C ALA A 102 -9.06 0.28 0.47
N TYR A 103 -7.82 0.73 0.63
CA TYR A 103 -6.69 -0.14 0.95
C TYR A 103 -6.81 -0.80 2.32
N SER A 104 -7.27 -0.09 3.34
CA SER A 104 -7.46 -0.66 4.68
C SER A 104 -8.51 -1.77 4.67
N LEU A 105 -9.59 -1.62 3.89
CA LEU A 105 -10.58 -2.67 3.68
C LEU A 105 -10.02 -3.86 2.89
N LYS A 106 -9.12 -3.64 1.92
CA LYS A 106 -8.44 -4.74 1.22
C LYS A 106 -7.57 -5.54 2.18
N LEU A 107 -6.77 -4.84 2.98
CA LEU A 107 -5.92 -5.42 4.02
C LEU A 107 -6.73 -6.19 5.07
N ARG A 108 -7.90 -5.66 5.42
CA ARG A 108 -8.78 -6.31 6.38
C ARG A 108 -9.29 -7.68 5.91
N GLN A 109 -9.43 -7.92 4.60
CA GLN A 109 -9.95 -9.21 4.10
C GLN A 109 -9.06 -10.41 4.47
N SER A 110 -7.77 -10.20 4.73
CA SER A 110 -6.87 -11.28 5.19
C SER A 110 -6.87 -11.49 6.71
N HIS A 111 -7.65 -10.71 7.47
CA HIS A 111 -7.63 -10.74 8.93
C HIS A 111 -8.97 -11.22 9.51
N LEU A 112 -8.91 -12.26 10.34
CA LEU A 112 -10.00 -12.68 11.21
C LEU A 112 -9.95 -11.86 12.51
N LEU A 113 -10.81 -10.85 12.61
CA LEU A 113 -10.88 -9.95 13.78
C LEU A 113 -12.18 -10.18 14.57
N PRO A 114 -12.15 -10.05 15.92
CA PRO A 114 -10.98 -9.76 16.75
C PRO A 114 -9.95 -10.91 16.79
N ILE A 115 -8.66 -10.56 16.89
CA ILE A 115 -7.57 -11.54 16.99
C ILE A 115 -7.73 -12.34 18.30
N GLY A 116 -7.64 -13.67 18.21
CA GLY A 116 -7.74 -14.57 19.36
C GLY A 116 -9.15 -14.82 19.89
N ALA A 117 -10.18 -14.20 19.31
CA ALA A 117 -11.58 -14.50 19.62
C ALA A 117 -12.05 -15.80 18.95
N SER A 118 -13.13 -16.39 19.46
CA SER A 118 -13.73 -17.58 18.84
C SER A 118 -14.28 -17.25 17.44
N PRO A 119 -14.39 -18.23 16.52
CA PRO A 119 -14.99 -17.97 15.20
C PRO A 119 -16.41 -17.40 15.26
N GLU A 120 -17.19 -17.79 16.27
CA GLU A 120 -18.55 -17.25 16.50
C GLU A 120 -18.48 -15.77 16.90
N ASP A 121 -17.60 -15.40 17.83
CA ASP A 121 -17.40 -14.01 18.24
C ASP A 121 -16.84 -13.15 17.09
N GLN A 122 -15.93 -13.71 16.29
CA GLN A 122 -15.39 -13.05 15.10
C GLN A 122 -16.50 -12.78 14.08
N ALA A 123 -17.36 -13.76 13.80
CA ALA A 123 -18.50 -13.58 12.92
C ALA A 123 -19.50 -12.55 13.47
N ALA A 124 -19.79 -12.60 14.77
CA ALA A 124 -20.77 -11.71 15.43
C ALA A 124 -20.34 -10.23 15.42
N GLN A 125 -19.03 -9.96 15.39
CA GLN A 125 -18.47 -8.59 15.45
C GLN A 125 -17.82 -8.16 14.12
N ALA A 126 -17.85 -9.01 13.09
CA ALA A 126 -17.14 -8.78 11.82
C ALA A 126 -17.48 -7.43 11.18
N GLU A 127 -18.77 -7.07 11.14
CA GLU A 127 -19.26 -5.81 10.57
C GLU A 127 -18.74 -4.60 11.36
N ALA A 128 -18.83 -4.63 12.69
CA ALA A 128 -18.38 -3.54 13.56
C ALA A 128 -16.88 -3.28 13.39
N TRP A 129 -16.09 -4.35 13.41
CA TRP A 129 -14.65 -4.26 13.17
C TRP A 129 -14.35 -3.75 11.76
N THR A 130 -15.10 -4.13 10.73
CA THR A 130 -14.86 -3.70 9.35
C THR A 130 -15.18 -2.21 9.18
N ALA A 131 -16.28 -1.75 9.78
CA ALA A 131 -16.66 -0.34 9.81
C ALA A 131 -15.61 0.49 10.56
N ALA A 132 -15.13 0.02 11.71
CA ALA A 132 -14.11 0.72 12.46
C ALA A 132 -12.76 0.84 11.73
N VAL A 133 -12.35 -0.18 10.96
CA VAL A 133 -11.15 -0.07 10.10
C VAL A 133 -11.33 1.03 9.06
N ALA A 134 -12.50 1.10 8.41
CA ALA A 134 -12.79 2.16 7.46
C ALA A 134 -12.84 3.55 8.12
N TYR A 135 -13.43 3.69 9.30
CA TYR A 135 -13.50 4.96 10.01
C TYR A 135 -12.13 5.43 10.50
N ALA A 136 -11.34 4.51 11.07
CA ALA A 136 -9.96 4.74 11.46
C ALA A 136 -9.12 5.23 10.26
N ALA A 137 -9.26 4.57 9.11
CA ALA A 137 -8.60 4.97 7.87
C ALA A 137 -9.10 6.32 7.34
N LEU A 138 -10.39 6.62 7.39
CA LEU A 138 -10.93 7.90 6.93
C LEU A 138 -10.46 9.09 7.80
N LEU A 139 -10.35 8.85 9.10
CA LEU A 139 -10.06 9.88 10.10
C LEU A 139 -8.57 10.08 10.36
N HIS A 140 -7.69 9.17 9.90
CA HIS A 140 -6.27 9.15 10.30
C HIS A 140 -5.55 10.49 10.16
N ASP A 141 -5.84 11.23 9.07
CA ASP A 141 -5.21 12.50 8.72
C ASP A 141 -6.18 13.69 8.73
N VAL A 142 -7.45 13.52 9.12
CA VAL A 142 -8.45 14.59 9.03
C VAL A 142 -8.06 15.83 9.84
N GLY A 143 -7.28 15.64 10.92
CA GLY A 143 -6.77 16.73 11.75
C GLY A 143 -5.91 17.75 10.99
N LYS A 144 -5.33 17.40 9.84
CA LYS A 144 -4.60 18.34 8.96
C LYS A 144 -5.46 19.53 8.58
N VAL A 145 -6.75 19.33 8.35
CA VAL A 145 -7.69 20.42 8.02
C VAL A 145 -7.86 21.42 9.18
N ALA A 146 -7.67 20.96 10.43
CA ALA A 146 -7.79 21.81 11.61
C ALA A 146 -6.53 22.63 11.93
N VAL A 147 -5.34 22.05 11.71
CA VAL A 147 -4.08 22.62 12.21
C VAL A 147 -3.07 22.96 11.13
N ASP A 148 -3.12 22.31 9.96
CA ASP A 148 -2.15 22.57 8.89
C ASP A 148 -2.60 23.69 7.96
N LEU A 149 -3.92 23.90 7.85
CA LEU A 149 -4.53 24.89 6.98
C LEU A 149 -5.01 26.12 7.76
N HIS A 150 -4.89 27.26 7.09
CA HIS A 150 -5.62 28.48 7.42
C HIS A 150 -6.65 28.72 6.31
N VAL A 151 -7.93 28.73 6.66
CA VAL A 151 -9.04 28.88 5.72
C VAL A 151 -9.78 30.17 6.06
N GLU A 152 -9.89 31.04 5.06
CA GLU A 152 -10.56 32.34 5.16
C GLU A 152 -11.84 32.30 4.32
N LEU A 153 -12.95 32.71 4.93
CA LEU A 153 -14.25 32.82 4.27
C LEU A 153 -14.38 34.14 3.50
N ALA A 154 -15.39 34.24 2.64
CA ALA A 154 -15.67 35.43 1.84
C ALA A 154 -15.88 36.70 2.66
N ASP A 155 -16.33 36.58 3.92
CA ASP A 155 -16.50 37.68 4.87
C ASP A 155 -15.22 38.07 5.61
N GLY A 156 -14.09 37.42 5.30
CA GLY A 156 -12.78 37.62 5.94
C GLY A 156 -12.60 36.89 7.27
N SER A 157 -13.61 36.16 7.75
CA SER A 157 -13.50 35.39 8.98
C SER A 157 -12.76 34.07 8.77
N THR A 158 -12.12 33.56 9.83
CA THR A 158 -11.45 32.25 9.81
C THR A 158 -12.49 31.13 9.94
N TRP A 159 -12.45 30.16 9.02
CA TRP A 159 -13.23 28.94 9.17
C TRP A 159 -12.55 27.96 10.11
N HIS A 160 -13.35 27.33 10.95
CA HIS A 160 -12.92 26.27 11.84
C HIS A 160 -13.68 24.98 11.53
N PRO A 161 -13.00 23.85 11.28
CA PRO A 161 -13.67 22.63 10.83
C PRO A 161 -14.62 22.01 11.87
N TRP A 162 -14.46 22.32 13.15
CA TRP A 162 -15.42 21.90 14.19
C TRP A 162 -16.74 22.67 14.19
N HIS A 163 -16.88 23.75 13.39
CA HIS A 163 -18.16 24.41 13.13
C HIS A 163 -18.96 23.75 11.98
N GLY A 164 -18.42 22.68 11.38
CA GLY A 164 -19.05 21.96 10.28
C GLY A 164 -18.58 22.42 8.89
N PRO A 165 -19.23 21.94 7.82
CA PRO A 165 -18.76 22.13 6.45
C PRO A 165 -18.81 23.60 6.01
N LEU A 166 -17.98 23.92 5.00
CA LEU A 166 -17.94 25.25 4.39
C LEU A 166 -19.27 25.59 3.71
N ARG A 167 -19.82 26.77 4.02
CA ARG A 167 -21.10 27.27 3.45
C ARG A 167 -20.96 28.54 2.61
N GLN A 168 -19.78 29.15 2.64
CA GLN A 168 -19.46 30.37 1.92
C GLN A 168 -18.24 30.15 1.02
N PRO A 169 -18.05 30.95 -0.04
CA PRO A 169 -16.80 30.94 -0.79
C PRO A 169 -15.60 31.13 0.14
N TYR A 170 -14.51 30.44 -0.16
CA TYR A 170 -13.36 30.34 0.73
C TYR A 170 -12.05 30.35 -0.05
N ARG A 171 -10.98 30.73 0.63
CA ARG A 171 -9.60 30.50 0.18
C ARG A 171 -8.82 29.87 1.31
N PHE A 172 -7.73 29.21 0.98
CA PHE A 172 -6.89 28.58 1.99
C PHE A 172 -5.42 28.75 1.66
N ARG A 173 -4.61 28.67 2.71
CA ARG A 173 -3.16 28.59 2.62
C ARG A 173 -2.66 27.64 3.72
N TYR A 174 -1.47 27.13 3.53
CA TYR A 174 -0.80 26.44 4.61
C TYR A 174 -0.32 27.41 5.69
N ARG A 175 -0.28 26.94 6.94
CA ARG A 175 0.35 27.68 8.04
C ARG A 175 1.88 27.55 7.97
N GLU A 176 2.61 28.58 8.38
CA GLU A 176 4.08 28.57 8.34
C GLU A 176 4.68 27.85 9.56
N ASP A 177 3.94 27.81 10.68
CA ASP A 177 4.29 27.27 12.00
C ASP A 177 3.72 25.86 12.26
N ARG A 178 3.63 25.02 11.22
CA ARG A 178 3.03 23.68 11.33
C ARG A 178 3.84 22.74 12.23
N GLU A 179 3.23 22.31 13.33
CA GLU A 179 3.69 21.17 14.09
C GLU A 179 3.15 19.87 13.49
N TYR A 180 4.00 19.16 12.74
CA TYR A 180 3.57 17.96 11.98
C TYR A 180 2.97 16.85 12.87
N ARG A 181 3.30 16.77 14.17
CA ARG A 181 2.69 15.77 15.07
C ARG A 181 1.31 16.18 15.59
N LEU A 182 0.96 17.46 15.49
CA LEU A 182 -0.26 17.99 16.08
C LEU A 182 -1.50 17.52 15.34
N HIS A 183 -1.43 17.28 14.02
CA HIS A 183 -2.61 16.84 13.26
C HIS A 183 -3.15 15.49 13.74
N SER A 184 -2.30 14.57 14.19
CA SER A 184 -2.73 13.27 14.71
C SER A 184 -3.59 13.43 15.97
N ALA A 185 -3.21 14.35 16.86
CA ALA A 185 -4.00 14.69 18.04
C ALA A 185 -5.25 15.52 17.68
N ALA A 186 -5.15 16.39 16.67
CA ALA A 186 -6.23 17.27 16.23
C ALA A 186 -7.40 16.52 15.58
N THR A 187 -7.22 15.26 15.15
CA THR A 187 -8.31 14.37 14.71
C THR A 187 -9.43 14.28 15.76
N GLY A 188 -9.08 14.36 17.05
CA GLY A 188 -10.02 14.42 18.18
C GLY A 188 -11.06 15.54 18.09
N LEU A 189 -10.75 16.64 17.37
CA LEU A 189 -11.68 17.76 17.18
C LEU A 189 -12.79 17.45 16.16
N LEU A 190 -12.56 16.48 15.27
CA LEU A 190 -13.33 16.33 14.04
C LEU A 190 -14.08 15.01 13.92
N TYR A 191 -13.76 13.97 14.69
CA TYR A 191 -14.42 12.66 14.49
C TYR A 191 -15.95 12.72 14.61
N ARG A 192 -16.52 13.60 15.45
CA ARG A 192 -18.00 13.79 15.55
C ARG A 192 -18.62 14.55 14.37
N GLN A 193 -17.82 15.19 13.53
CA GLN A 193 -18.29 15.77 12.26
C GLN A 193 -18.51 14.67 11.21
N LEU A 194 -17.81 13.53 11.33
CA LEU A 194 -17.88 12.42 10.37
C LEU A 194 -18.70 11.24 10.90
N LEU A 195 -18.59 10.92 12.18
CA LEU A 195 -19.30 9.83 12.84
C LEU A 195 -20.44 10.41 13.69
N ASP A 196 -21.67 10.01 13.38
CA ASP A 196 -22.84 10.41 14.14
C ASP A 196 -22.96 9.62 15.46
N LEU A 197 -23.88 10.06 16.31
CA LEU A 197 -24.10 9.46 17.63
C LEU A 197 -24.51 7.99 17.52
N ASP A 198 -25.35 7.64 16.54
CA ASP A 198 -25.82 6.27 16.35
C ASP A 198 -24.66 5.32 16.00
N LEU A 199 -23.69 5.77 15.18
CA LEU A 199 -22.47 5.02 14.88
C LEU A 199 -21.57 4.84 16.10
N LEU A 200 -21.37 5.89 16.88
CA LEU A 200 -20.53 5.84 18.09
C LEU A 200 -21.16 4.93 19.16
N ASP A 201 -22.46 5.06 19.39
CA ASP A 201 -23.21 4.21 20.31
C ASP A 201 -23.13 2.73 19.88
N TRP A 202 -23.28 2.45 18.58
CA TRP A 202 -23.13 1.10 18.04
C TRP A 202 -21.74 0.51 18.28
N LEU A 203 -20.68 1.25 17.93
CA LEU A 203 -19.29 0.79 18.09
C LEU A 203 -18.89 0.64 19.56
N SER A 204 -19.43 1.47 20.46
CA SER A 204 -19.19 1.38 21.90
C SER A 204 -19.70 0.08 22.52
N GLY A 205 -20.67 -0.58 21.87
CA GLY A 205 -21.18 -1.89 22.26
C GLY A 205 -20.18 -3.04 22.11
N TYR A 206 -19.00 -2.80 21.51
CA TYR A 206 -17.94 -3.78 21.30
C TYR A 206 -16.66 -3.38 22.05
N PRO A 207 -16.48 -3.75 23.32
CA PRO A 207 -15.39 -3.24 24.15
C PRO A 207 -13.97 -3.51 23.61
N SER A 208 -13.77 -4.69 23.01
CA SER A 208 -12.49 -5.09 22.39
C SER A 208 -12.13 -4.26 21.16
N LEU A 209 -13.13 -3.67 20.50
CA LEU A 209 -12.98 -2.77 19.36
C LEU A 209 -12.88 -1.30 19.79
N TRP A 210 -13.67 -0.91 20.79
CA TRP A 210 -13.86 0.47 21.20
C TRP A 210 -12.56 1.12 21.67
N ALA A 211 -11.79 0.45 22.54
CA ALA A 211 -10.54 0.98 23.04
C ALA A 211 -9.49 1.23 21.92
N PRO A 212 -9.18 0.24 21.05
CA PRO A 212 -8.33 0.47 19.89
C PRO A 212 -8.79 1.61 18.98
N LEU A 213 -10.10 1.73 18.73
CA LEU A 213 -10.64 2.80 17.91
C LEU A 213 -10.37 4.18 18.55
N LEU A 214 -10.61 4.34 19.85
CA LEU A 214 -10.33 5.59 20.56
C LEU A 214 -8.84 5.97 20.50
N TYR A 215 -7.93 4.99 20.62
CA TYR A 215 -6.49 5.25 20.47
C TYR A 215 -6.12 5.76 19.08
N VAL A 216 -6.70 5.19 18.00
CA VAL A 216 -6.52 5.75 16.64
C VAL A 216 -7.03 7.18 16.56
N LEU A 217 -8.24 7.45 17.09
CA LEU A 217 -8.84 8.77 17.04
C LEU A 217 -8.07 9.83 17.86
N ALA A 218 -7.30 9.40 18.85
CA ALA A 218 -6.39 10.23 19.63
C ALA A 218 -4.99 10.36 19.00
N GLY A 219 -4.75 9.73 17.85
CA GLY A 219 -3.45 9.72 17.17
C GLY A 219 -2.39 8.80 17.80
N GLN A 220 -2.79 7.91 18.72
CA GLN A 220 -1.92 6.97 19.45
C GLN A 220 -1.94 5.58 18.79
N TYR A 221 -1.44 5.49 17.56
CA TYR A 221 -1.47 4.27 16.75
C TYR A 221 -0.76 3.08 17.39
N GLU A 222 0.27 3.34 18.20
CA GLU A 222 1.03 2.36 18.98
C GLU A 222 0.18 1.62 20.03
N HIS A 223 -0.92 2.22 20.48
CA HIS A 223 -1.85 1.64 21.43
C HIS A 223 -3.11 1.07 20.76
N ALA A 224 -3.25 1.25 19.45
CA ALA A 224 -4.43 0.85 18.68
C ALA A 224 -4.38 -0.60 18.13
N GLY A 225 -3.31 -1.34 18.40
CA GLY A 225 -3.13 -2.72 17.93
C GLY A 225 -3.38 -2.87 16.42
N VAL A 226 -4.11 -3.91 16.04
CA VAL A 226 -4.37 -4.24 14.62
C VAL A 226 -5.08 -3.12 13.84
N LEU A 227 -5.90 -2.29 14.49
CA LEU A 227 -6.55 -1.14 13.84
C LEU A 227 -5.50 -0.11 13.40
N GLY A 228 -4.58 0.23 14.31
CA GLY A 228 -3.48 1.13 14.00
C GLY A 228 -2.56 0.56 12.92
N GLU A 229 -2.23 -0.72 13.01
CA GLU A 229 -1.39 -1.42 12.02
C GLU A 229 -2.00 -1.39 10.61
N LEU A 230 -3.29 -1.70 10.47
CA LEU A 230 -3.99 -1.72 9.19
C LEU A 230 -4.03 -0.34 8.54
N VAL A 231 -4.28 0.73 9.31
CA VAL A 231 -4.25 2.11 8.80
C VAL A 231 -2.85 2.49 8.36
N VAL A 232 -1.85 2.19 9.18
CA VAL A 232 -0.44 2.50 8.90
C VAL A 232 0.08 1.75 7.66
N GLN A 233 -0.39 0.53 7.41
CA GLN A 233 -0.06 -0.25 6.21
C GLN A 233 -0.80 0.27 4.98
N ALA A 234 -2.09 0.61 5.10
CA ALA A 234 -2.90 1.16 4.01
C ALA A 234 -2.31 2.47 3.47
N ASP A 235 -1.87 3.35 4.37
CA ASP A 235 -1.18 4.60 4.03
C ASP A 235 0.10 4.38 3.20
N ARG A 236 0.91 3.36 3.54
CA ARG A 236 2.11 2.99 2.73
C ARG A 236 1.73 2.52 1.35
N ALA A 237 0.73 1.64 1.29
CA ALA A 237 0.32 1.01 0.05
C ALA A 237 -0.18 2.07 -0.94
N SER A 238 -0.89 3.09 -0.45
CA SER A 238 -1.35 4.22 -1.26
C SER A 238 -0.19 5.01 -1.86
N VAL A 239 0.78 5.41 -1.03
CA VAL A 239 1.96 6.18 -1.47
C VAL A 239 2.82 5.39 -2.45
N ALA A 240 3.06 4.10 -2.18
CA ALA A 240 3.89 3.25 -3.04
C ALA A 240 3.25 3.02 -4.42
N GLN A 241 1.93 2.84 -4.45
CA GLN A 241 1.18 2.61 -5.68
C GLN A 241 1.20 3.84 -6.62
N GLU A 242 1.13 5.06 -6.06
CA GLU A 242 1.21 6.29 -6.85
C GLU A 242 2.63 6.62 -7.35
N LEU A 243 3.66 6.20 -6.60
CA LEU A 243 5.07 6.33 -7.00
C LEU A 243 5.53 5.31 -8.06
N GLY A 244 4.63 4.45 -8.54
CA GLY A 244 4.97 3.36 -9.47
C GLY A 244 5.75 2.21 -8.82
N GLY A 245 5.75 2.15 -7.49
CA GLY A 245 6.35 1.06 -6.71
C GLY A 245 5.38 -0.12 -6.54
N ASP A 246 5.93 -1.31 -6.28
CA ASP A 246 5.13 -2.49 -5.99
C ASP A 246 4.51 -2.40 -4.57
N PRO A 247 3.16 -2.34 -4.43
CA PRO A 247 2.47 -2.32 -3.15
C PRO A 247 2.84 -3.50 -2.25
N ALA A 248 3.08 -4.69 -2.82
CA ALA A 248 3.44 -5.87 -2.03
C ALA A 248 4.83 -5.70 -1.36
N ARG A 249 5.80 -5.12 -2.08
CA ARG A 249 7.12 -4.77 -1.52
C ARG A 249 7.07 -3.65 -0.49
N ALA A 250 6.19 -2.65 -0.67
CA ALA A 250 6.01 -1.56 0.30
C ALA A 250 5.31 -2.02 1.60
N MET A 251 4.42 -3.01 1.50
CA MET A 251 3.75 -3.64 2.64
C MET A 251 4.69 -4.58 3.42
N ALA A 252 5.63 -5.26 2.74
CA ALA A 252 6.67 -6.07 3.36
C ALA A 252 7.78 -5.24 4.05
N ALA A 253 7.92 -3.95 3.69
CA ALA A 253 8.90 -3.06 4.30
C ALA A 253 8.36 -2.43 5.60
N PRO A 254 8.98 -2.67 6.78
CA PRO A 254 8.57 -2.02 8.02
C PRO A 254 8.85 -0.50 7.97
N LYS A 255 7.86 0.39 8.31
CA LYS A 255 8.05 1.88 8.45
C LYS A 255 9.14 2.21 9.47
N HIS A 256 9.34 1.36 10.47
CA HIS A 256 10.42 1.48 11.44
C HIS A 256 11.72 0.80 10.99
N SER A 257 11.89 0.39 9.73
CA SER A 257 13.18 -0.10 9.27
C SER A 257 14.08 1.07 8.90
N LEU A 258 13.74 1.92 7.92
CA LEU A 258 14.65 2.96 7.44
C LEU A 258 14.90 4.07 8.48
N GLN A 259 13.87 4.64 9.12
CA GLN A 259 14.06 5.66 10.16
C GLN A 259 14.88 5.11 11.34
N ARG A 260 14.56 3.90 11.84
CA ARG A 260 15.32 3.26 12.92
C ARG A 260 16.73 2.90 12.47
N LYS A 261 16.93 2.46 11.23
CA LYS A 261 18.25 2.17 10.64
C LYS A 261 19.07 3.45 10.48
N LEU A 262 18.47 4.56 10.06
CA LEU A 262 19.09 5.88 9.99
C LEU A 262 19.51 6.37 11.39
N VAL A 263 18.60 6.31 12.36
CA VAL A 263 18.89 6.72 13.75
C VAL A 263 19.91 5.78 14.41
N ASN A 264 19.81 4.47 14.23
CA ASN A 264 20.77 3.50 14.77
C ASN A 264 22.13 3.60 14.08
N GLY A 265 22.15 3.81 12.77
CA GLY A 265 23.38 4.08 12.01
C GLY A 265 24.03 5.37 12.50
N LEU A 266 23.25 6.42 12.75
CA LEU A 266 23.76 7.67 13.31
C LEU A 266 24.30 7.50 14.73
N ARG A 267 23.61 6.73 15.60
CA ARG A 267 24.11 6.38 16.94
C ARG A 267 25.41 5.57 16.88
N TYR A 268 25.51 4.61 15.96
CA TYR A 268 26.74 3.85 15.73
C TYR A 268 27.87 4.78 15.30
N LEU A 269 27.62 5.64 14.31
CA LEU A 269 28.63 6.59 13.83
C LEU A 269 29.12 7.51 14.95
N LEU A 270 28.22 8.06 15.76
CA LEU A 270 28.57 8.95 16.88
C LEU A 270 29.33 8.24 18.00
N LYS A 271 29.23 6.91 18.08
CA LYS A 271 29.92 6.11 19.09
C LYS A 271 31.29 5.62 18.61
N GLU A 272 31.40 5.19 17.35
CA GLU A 272 32.56 4.43 16.85
C GLU A 272 33.37 5.16 15.77
N GLU A 273 32.79 6.13 15.04
CA GLU A 273 33.37 6.65 13.78
C GLU A 273 33.54 8.18 13.72
N LEU A 274 32.67 8.94 14.40
CA LEU A 274 32.66 10.40 14.38
C LEU A 274 33.34 10.95 15.62
N LYS A 275 34.27 11.89 15.41
CA LYS A 275 34.96 12.57 16.50
C LYS A 275 34.24 13.85 16.86
N LEU A 276 33.65 13.89 18.06
CA LEU A 276 32.97 15.06 18.59
C LEU A 276 33.90 15.92 19.45
N ASN A 277 33.62 17.22 19.49
CA ASN A 277 34.22 18.21 20.40
C ASN A 277 35.76 18.24 20.39
N GLN A 278 36.39 17.95 19.25
CA GLN A 278 37.84 18.02 19.15
C GLN A 278 38.33 19.47 19.19
N PRO A 279 39.57 19.73 19.66
CA PRO A 279 40.14 21.08 19.74
C PRO A 279 40.28 21.80 18.39
N GLU A 280 40.31 21.04 17.28
CA GLU A 280 40.47 21.51 15.90
C GLU A 280 39.33 20.96 15.00
N ALA A 281 39.65 20.39 13.82
CA ALA A 281 38.65 19.81 12.93
C ALA A 281 37.92 18.62 13.59
N SER A 282 36.63 18.79 13.85
CA SER A 282 35.74 17.78 14.43
C SER A 282 34.67 17.39 13.41
N ASP A 283 34.15 16.18 13.53
CA ASP A 283 33.01 15.73 12.73
C ASP A 283 31.67 16.32 13.25
N GLY A 284 31.69 16.87 14.47
CA GLY A 284 30.56 17.57 15.06
C GLY A 284 30.84 18.14 16.45
N TRP A 285 29.91 18.97 16.92
CA TRP A 285 29.97 19.68 18.20
C TRP A 285 28.66 19.51 18.97
N LEU A 286 28.77 19.10 20.24
CA LEU A 286 27.63 18.96 21.14
C LEU A 286 27.55 20.19 22.05
N THR A 287 26.58 21.05 21.82
CA THR A 287 26.21 22.16 22.72
C THR A 287 25.20 21.69 23.77
N GLU A 288 24.80 22.54 24.73
CA GLU A 288 23.80 22.18 25.75
C GLU A 288 22.43 21.84 25.15
N ASP A 289 22.04 22.54 24.10
CA ASP A 289 20.72 22.46 23.47
C ASP A 289 20.70 21.61 22.18
N ALA A 290 21.82 21.49 21.47
CA ALA A 290 21.86 20.83 20.17
C ALA A 290 23.15 20.04 19.90
N LEU A 291 23.01 19.01 19.05
CA LEU A 291 24.13 18.33 18.38
C LEU A 291 24.26 18.88 16.96
N TRP A 292 25.46 19.34 16.62
CA TRP A 292 25.80 19.90 15.31
C TRP A 292 26.76 18.98 14.58
N LEU A 293 26.40 18.47 13.40
CA LEU A 293 27.21 17.52 12.63
C LEU A 293 27.58 18.09 11.26
N VAL A 294 28.82 17.90 10.82
CA VAL A 294 29.25 18.34 9.48
C VAL A 294 28.46 17.58 8.41
N SER A 295 27.65 18.31 7.64
CA SER A 295 26.59 17.77 6.77
C SER A 295 27.09 16.76 5.74
N LYS A 296 28.20 17.06 5.06
CA LYS A 296 28.82 16.16 4.08
C LYS A 296 29.36 14.90 4.75
N THR A 297 30.16 15.05 5.80
CA THR A 297 30.85 13.95 6.47
C THR A 297 29.88 12.94 7.07
N VAL A 298 28.85 13.41 7.79
CA VAL A 298 27.85 12.52 8.40
C VAL A 298 27.03 11.78 7.35
N SER A 299 26.67 12.44 6.24
CA SER A 299 25.85 11.82 5.19
C SER A 299 26.60 10.75 4.40
N ASP A 300 27.86 11.03 4.05
CA ASP A 300 28.70 10.06 3.34
C ASP A 300 28.98 8.83 4.20
N LYS A 301 29.34 9.02 5.48
CA LYS A 301 29.56 7.92 6.43
C LYS A 301 28.27 7.15 6.73
N LEU A 302 27.13 7.82 6.88
CA LEU A 302 25.84 7.16 7.16
C LEU A 302 25.38 6.33 5.98
N ARG A 303 25.49 6.86 4.75
CA ARG A 303 25.18 6.11 3.54
C ARG A 303 26.10 4.89 3.41
N ALA A 304 27.40 5.05 3.59
CA ALA A 304 28.35 3.96 3.52
C ALA A 304 28.05 2.85 4.55
N HIS A 305 27.75 3.23 5.80
CA HIS A 305 27.39 2.29 6.85
C HIS A 305 26.11 1.51 6.52
N LEU A 306 25.06 2.20 6.06
CA LEU A 306 23.79 1.56 5.72
C LEU A 306 23.92 0.64 4.50
N LEU A 307 24.70 1.04 3.48
CA LEU A 307 24.98 0.21 2.31
C LEU A 307 25.76 -1.06 2.71
N SER A 308 26.73 -0.94 3.62
CA SER A 308 27.50 -2.09 4.11
C SER A 308 26.65 -3.12 4.87
N GLN A 309 25.51 -2.69 5.42
CA GLN A 309 24.53 -3.54 6.10
C GLN A 309 23.45 -4.10 5.16
N GLY A 310 23.57 -3.90 3.84
CA GLY A 310 22.60 -4.40 2.85
C GLY A 310 21.21 -3.76 3.00
N VAL A 311 21.13 -2.51 3.46
CA VAL A 311 19.86 -1.80 3.60
C VAL A 311 19.42 -1.25 2.23
N ASP A 312 18.30 -1.76 1.72
CA ASP A 312 17.67 -1.23 0.50
C ASP A 312 16.93 0.11 0.76
N GLY A 313 16.85 0.97 -0.27
CA GLY A 313 16.12 2.24 -0.21
C GLY A 313 16.90 3.43 0.36
N ILE A 314 18.23 3.33 0.45
CA ILE A 314 19.08 4.44 0.87
C ILE A 314 19.16 5.47 -0.26
N PRO A 315 18.98 6.78 0.02
CA PRO A 315 19.08 7.80 -1.01
C PRO A 315 20.45 7.86 -1.68
N ALA A 316 20.46 8.02 -3.00
CA ALA A 316 21.68 7.95 -3.82
C ALA A 316 22.64 9.14 -3.62
N ASN A 317 22.17 10.26 -3.08
CA ASN A 317 22.96 11.48 -2.88
C ASN A 317 22.70 12.12 -1.50
N ASN A 318 23.62 12.99 -1.06
CA ASN A 318 23.56 13.61 0.27
C ASN A 318 22.34 14.52 0.46
N THR A 319 21.92 15.22 -0.60
CA THR A 319 20.72 16.07 -0.57
C THR A 319 19.48 15.25 -0.23
N ALA A 320 19.32 14.08 -0.83
CA ALA A 320 18.20 13.21 -0.56
C ALA A 320 18.30 12.55 0.83
N VAL A 321 19.50 12.31 1.37
CA VAL A 321 19.68 11.89 2.77
C VAL A 321 19.24 12.99 3.75
N PHE A 322 19.55 14.26 3.46
CA PHE A 322 19.10 15.39 4.29
C PHE A 322 17.59 15.49 4.35
N ASN A 323 16.92 15.44 3.19
CA ASN A 323 15.47 15.50 3.10
C ASN A 323 14.83 14.34 3.87
N VAL A 324 15.34 13.12 3.70
CA VAL A 324 14.83 11.95 4.41
C VAL A 324 15.00 12.07 5.93
N LEU A 325 16.15 12.55 6.42
CA LEU A 325 16.36 12.79 7.85
C LEU A 325 15.44 13.91 8.39
N GLN A 326 15.15 14.92 7.57
CA GLN A 326 14.23 16.01 7.90
C GLN A 326 12.77 15.53 7.94
N ASP A 327 12.32 14.78 6.93
CA ASP A 327 10.97 14.21 6.81
C ASP A 327 10.64 13.29 7.98
N TYR A 328 11.64 12.54 8.46
CA TYR A 328 11.49 11.68 9.64
C TYR A 328 11.66 12.40 10.99
N GLY A 329 11.82 13.73 10.98
CA GLY A 329 11.96 14.55 12.19
C GLY A 329 13.22 14.27 13.00
N VAL A 330 14.28 13.76 12.34
CA VAL A 330 15.58 13.52 12.98
C VAL A 330 16.39 14.82 13.05
N LEU A 331 16.17 15.74 12.11
CA LEU A 331 16.83 17.05 12.05
C LEU A 331 15.94 18.17 12.58
N GLN A 332 16.56 19.17 13.21
CA GLN A 332 15.94 20.45 13.54
C GLN A 332 16.15 21.40 12.35
N PRO A 333 15.08 21.83 11.66
CA PRO A 333 15.18 22.67 10.47
C PRO A 333 15.58 24.11 10.81
N THR A 334 16.14 24.82 9.83
CA THR A 334 16.37 26.26 9.91
C THR A 334 15.04 27.03 10.01
N SER A 335 15.10 28.32 10.35
CA SER A 335 13.91 29.19 10.40
C SER A 335 13.14 29.27 9.07
N ASP A 336 13.83 29.04 7.97
CA ASP A 336 13.32 28.98 6.60
C ASP A 336 13.02 27.53 6.13
N GLY A 337 12.98 26.56 7.05
CA GLY A 337 12.53 25.19 6.78
C GLY A 337 13.55 24.29 6.08
N LYS A 338 14.83 24.66 6.01
CA LYS A 338 15.88 23.86 5.35
C LYS A 338 16.60 22.94 6.35
N ALA A 339 17.17 21.84 5.84
CA ALA A 339 17.92 20.89 6.66
C ALA A 339 19.33 21.35 7.06
N ILE A 340 19.95 22.24 6.27
CA ILE A 340 21.36 22.63 6.42
C ILE A 340 21.45 23.99 7.08
N TRP A 341 22.20 24.05 8.18
CA TRP A 341 22.58 25.28 8.87
C TRP A 341 23.95 25.76 8.39
N ARG A 342 24.11 27.07 8.26
CA ARG A 342 25.45 27.69 8.16
C ARG A 342 25.77 28.31 9.50
N ALA A 343 26.84 27.84 10.14
CA ALA A 343 27.22 28.29 11.46
C ALA A 343 28.73 28.35 11.61
N THR A 344 29.19 29.33 12.37
CA THR A 344 30.57 29.53 12.74
C THR A 344 30.83 28.87 14.10
N VAL A 345 31.80 27.97 14.14
CA VAL A 345 32.23 27.30 15.38
C VAL A 345 33.49 27.98 15.87
N THR A 346 33.49 28.45 17.11
CA THR A 346 34.64 29.08 17.76
C THR A 346 35.07 28.25 18.97
N SER A 347 36.31 27.77 18.97
CA SER A 347 36.89 27.01 20.08
C SER A 347 37.29 27.93 21.23
N SER A 348 37.49 27.35 22.42
CA SER A 348 38.03 28.06 23.58
C SER A 348 39.48 28.54 23.39
N THR A 349 40.16 28.08 22.34
CA THR A 349 41.54 28.48 21.98
C THR A 349 41.59 29.61 20.94
N GLY A 350 40.43 30.12 20.51
CA GLY A 350 40.33 31.23 19.54
C GLY A 350 40.33 30.80 18.07
N TRP A 351 40.34 29.50 17.78
CA TRP A 351 40.12 29.00 16.41
C TRP A 351 38.66 29.16 16.02
N SER A 352 38.38 29.70 14.83
CA SER A 352 37.02 29.95 14.35
C SER A 352 36.89 29.60 12.87
N HIS A 353 35.85 28.85 12.52
CA HIS A 353 35.61 28.45 11.13
C HIS A 353 34.11 28.21 10.87
N SER A 354 33.65 28.57 9.67
CA SER A 354 32.24 28.41 9.25
C SER A 354 32.02 27.05 8.57
N PHE A 355 30.94 26.37 8.94
CA PHE A 355 30.59 25.05 8.43
C PHE A 355 29.14 24.98 7.95
N THR A 356 28.87 23.98 7.11
CA THR A 356 27.51 23.53 6.80
C THR A 356 27.15 22.34 7.68
N LEU A 357 26.21 22.55 8.60
CA LEU A 357 25.91 21.64 9.70
C LEU A 357 24.48 21.11 9.62
N LEU A 358 24.27 19.91 10.12
CA LEU A 358 22.96 19.39 10.50
C LEU A 358 22.78 19.58 12.00
N ARG A 359 21.60 20.05 12.41
CA ARG A 359 21.26 20.26 13.82
C ARG A 359 20.30 19.17 14.28
N LEU A 360 20.60 18.53 15.41
CA LEU A 360 19.80 17.46 15.99
C LEU A 360 19.55 17.69 17.47
N ALA A 361 18.41 17.22 17.97
CA ALA A 361 18.14 17.17 19.40
C ALA A 361 19.02 16.07 20.05
N PRO A 362 19.82 16.38 21.09
CA PRO A 362 20.69 15.39 21.74
C PRO A 362 19.94 14.16 22.28
N ALA A 363 18.68 14.34 22.70
CA ALA A 363 17.81 13.28 23.20
C ALA A 363 17.45 12.22 22.13
N LEU A 364 17.66 12.50 20.85
CA LEU A 364 17.50 11.50 19.78
C LEU A 364 18.64 10.48 19.78
N ILE A 365 19.82 10.88 20.25
CA ILE A 365 21.04 10.06 20.21
C ILE A 365 21.32 9.43 21.56
N TRP A 366 21.30 10.21 22.64
CA TRP A 366 21.71 9.78 23.98
C TRP A 366 20.58 9.87 25.00
N ASN A 367 20.54 8.90 25.91
CA ASN A 367 19.75 9.01 27.14
C ASN A 367 20.41 9.99 28.12
N SER A 368 19.65 10.51 29.08
CA SER A 368 20.10 11.55 30.02
C SER A 368 21.36 11.21 30.84
N GLY A 369 21.76 9.93 30.95
CA GLY A 369 22.99 9.48 31.62
C GLY A 369 24.16 9.09 30.71
N GLU A 370 23.98 9.06 29.39
CA GLU A 370 24.99 8.57 28.41
C GLU A 370 25.58 9.69 27.55
N ARG A 371 25.22 10.94 27.86
CA ARG A 371 25.55 12.12 27.07
C ARG A 371 27.02 12.56 27.30
N PRO A 372 27.82 12.78 26.23
CA PRO A 372 29.16 13.37 26.35
C PRO A 372 29.16 14.78 26.93
N ALA A 373 30.31 15.22 27.47
CA ALA A 373 30.47 16.59 27.96
C ALA A 373 30.23 17.61 26.82
N PRO A 374 29.50 18.71 27.08
CA PRO A 374 29.30 19.77 26.09
C PRO A 374 30.62 20.38 25.63
N PHE A 375 30.64 20.84 24.38
CA PHE A 375 31.73 21.59 23.78
C PHE A 375 31.95 22.89 24.56
N ALA A 376 33.20 23.17 24.93
CA ALA A 376 33.56 24.35 25.71
C ALA A 376 33.56 25.65 24.89
N GLY A 377 33.52 25.55 23.56
CA GLY A 377 33.40 26.69 22.65
C GLY A 377 31.95 27.04 22.30
N THR A 378 31.78 27.92 21.32
CA THR A 378 30.45 28.41 20.90
C THR A 378 30.16 28.07 19.45
N VAL A 379 28.90 27.78 19.13
CA VAL A 379 28.39 27.63 17.76
C VAL A 379 27.41 28.78 17.50
N THR A 380 27.75 29.68 16.58
CA THR A 380 26.92 30.84 16.23
C THR A 380 26.36 30.67 14.82
N ILE A 381 25.06 30.87 14.65
CA ILE A 381 24.39 30.73 13.36
C ILE A 381 24.64 32.00 12.53
N ASP A 382 25.04 31.83 11.28
CA ASP A 382 25.29 32.95 10.36
C ASP A 382 23.94 33.45 9.79
N THR A 383 23.49 34.66 10.15
CA THR A 383 22.16 35.20 9.80
C THR A 383 22.11 36.05 8.52
N THR A 384 23.12 36.02 7.66
CA THR A 384 23.13 36.81 6.41
C THR A 384 22.41 36.09 5.25
N PRO A 385 21.48 36.74 4.53
CA PRO A 385 20.85 36.18 3.34
C PRO A 385 21.86 35.96 2.22
N ALA A 386 21.65 34.90 1.42
CA ALA A 386 22.50 34.54 0.29
C ALA A 386 22.28 35.50 -0.89
N ASP A 387 23.27 36.36 -1.15
CA ASP A 387 23.52 36.92 -2.46
C ASP A 387 24.93 36.52 -2.90
N GLY A 388 25.04 35.95 -4.11
CA GLY A 388 26.28 35.80 -4.85
C GLY A 388 27.03 34.49 -4.63
N GLU A 389 26.85 33.57 -5.59
CA GLU A 389 27.89 32.61 -5.94
C GLU A 389 29.21 33.37 -6.19
N THR A 390 30.21 33.11 -5.35
CA THR A 390 31.60 33.34 -5.71
C THR A 390 32.41 32.14 -5.25
N ASP A 391 32.95 31.46 -6.25
CA ASP A 391 33.94 30.41 -6.14
C ASP A 391 35.15 30.96 -5.35
N ALA A 392 35.41 30.39 -4.16
CA ALA A 392 36.53 30.77 -3.31
C ALA A 392 37.20 29.51 -2.74
N GLN A 393 37.98 28.89 -3.62
CA GLN A 393 39.31 28.32 -3.42
C GLN A 393 39.78 28.10 -1.96
N LEU A 394 40.12 26.84 -1.65
CA LEU A 394 40.85 26.46 -0.43
C LEU A 394 42.21 27.18 -0.34
N PRO A 395 42.62 27.67 0.83
CA PRO A 395 44.04 27.82 1.16
C PRO A 395 44.57 26.49 1.73
N SER A 396 45.47 25.85 0.98
CA SER A 396 46.32 24.76 1.48
C SER A 396 47.43 25.32 2.39
N PRO A 397 47.91 24.54 3.37
CA PRO A 397 48.83 25.02 4.40
C PRO A 397 50.24 25.27 3.85
N THR A 398 50.86 26.33 4.36
CA THR A 398 52.27 26.68 4.19
C THR A 398 53.20 25.58 4.68
N ALA A 399 54.03 25.06 3.77
CA ALA A 399 55.35 24.52 4.08
C ALA A 399 56.32 25.13 3.06
N GLY A 400 57.24 25.97 3.53
CA GLY A 400 58.24 26.61 2.69
C GLY A 400 59.29 25.62 2.22
N THR A 401 59.88 25.85 1.05
CA THR A 401 61.33 25.98 0.81
C THR A 401 61.54 26.57 -0.59
N LYS A 402 62.62 27.35 -0.73
CA LYS A 402 63.11 28.09 -1.90
C LYS A 402 63.37 27.18 -3.12
N ASP A 403 63.13 27.65 -4.34
CA ASP A 403 64.17 28.17 -5.26
C ASP A 403 63.63 28.41 -6.69
N ALA A 404 64.43 29.16 -7.45
CA ALA A 404 64.12 29.93 -8.63
C ALA A 404 64.20 29.20 -9.99
N LEU A 405 63.84 29.97 -11.03
CA LEU A 405 64.24 29.92 -12.46
C LEU A 405 63.23 29.35 -13.49
N ALA A 406 62.57 30.31 -14.16
CA ALA A 406 62.63 30.60 -15.61
C ALA A 406 62.55 29.46 -16.64
N SER A 407 61.55 29.58 -17.52
CA SER A 407 61.62 29.69 -19.01
C SER A 407 60.37 29.03 -19.63
N GLN A 408 59.49 29.81 -20.25
CA GLN A 408 59.28 29.87 -21.72
C GLN A 408 59.08 28.50 -22.38
N GLU A 409 57.89 28.25 -22.95
CA GLU A 409 57.74 28.14 -24.41
C GLU A 409 56.27 28.25 -24.85
N ALA A 410 56.09 28.66 -26.10
CA ALA A 410 54.89 29.24 -26.70
C ALA A 410 53.84 28.24 -27.20
N ALA A 411 52.66 28.79 -27.47
CA ALA A 411 51.48 28.19 -28.10
C ALA A 411 51.76 27.66 -29.54
N PRO A 412 50.80 26.98 -30.21
CA PRO A 412 49.71 27.73 -30.86
C PRO A 412 48.32 27.07 -30.83
N ARG A 413 47.38 27.96 -31.15
CA ARG A 413 45.93 27.91 -31.29
C ARG A 413 45.51 27.11 -32.54
N GLU A 414 44.37 26.43 -32.50
CA GLU A 414 43.50 26.27 -33.67
C GLU A 414 42.05 26.63 -33.31
N GLU A 415 41.41 27.29 -34.27
CA GLU A 415 40.11 27.93 -34.22
C GLU A 415 38.96 27.01 -34.68
N ALA A 416 37.74 27.50 -34.40
CA ALA A 416 36.44 27.26 -35.06
C ALA A 416 35.42 26.65 -34.08
N GLY A 417 34.22 27.18 -33.86
CA GLY A 417 33.50 28.24 -34.57
C GLY A 417 32.22 28.60 -33.81
N SER A 418 31.50 29.54 -34.42
CA SER A 418 30.56 30.49 -33.84
C SER A 418 29.14 29.98 -33.56
N THR A 419 28.60 30.41 -32.42
CA THR A 419 27.27 31.04 -32.16
C THR A 419 25.92 30.39 -32.56
N ALA A 420 25.05 30.35 -31.54
CA ALA A 420 23.61 30.69 -31.49
C ALA A 420 22.57 29.55 -31.62
N PRO A 421 21.30 29.78 -31.22
CA PRO A 421 20.72 29.21 -29.98
C PRO A 421 19.58 28.21 -30.27
N VAL A 422 19.32 27.27 -29.36
CA VAL A 422 18.14 26.38 -29.48
C VAL A 422 17.20 26.56 -28.29
N VAL A 423 15.96 26.85 -28.68
CA VAL A 423 14.74 27.13 -27.94
C VAL A 423 14.32 25.97 -27.04
N SER A 424 13.91 26.28 -25.81
CA SER A 424 13.26 25.35 -24.87
C SER A 424 11.83 25.00 -25.31
N PRO A 425 11.38 23.73 -25.26
CA PRO A 425 9.98 23.39 -25.47
C PRO A 425 9.16 23.52 -24.18
N LYS A 426 7.91 23.99 -24.33
CA LYS A 426 6.85 23.99 -23.32
C LYS A 426 6.40 22.56 -22.96
N PRO A 427 5.79 22.33 -21.78
CA PRO A 427 5.38 21.02 -21.32
C PRO A 427 4.13 20.53 -22.04
N GLN A 428 4.17 19.29 -22.54
CA GLN A 428 2.99 18.54 -22.99
C GLN A 428 2.40 17.75 -21.83
N ALA A 429 1.06 17.70 -21.77
CA ALA A 429 0.30 16.93 -20.81
C ALA A 429 0.54 15.43 -20.99
N MET A 430 0.94 14.77 -19.90
CA MET A 430 1.12 13.32 -19.81
C MET A 430 -0.25 12.64 -19.57
N PRO A 431 -0.57 11.52 -20.23
CA PRO A 431 -1.74 10.72 -19.87
C PRO A 431 -1.52 9.98 -18.55
N ASP A 432 -2.60 9.93 -17.77
CA ASP A 432 -2.69 9.39 -16.41
C ASP A 432 -2.34 7.89 -16.36
N VAL A 433 -1.25 7.57 -15.67
CA VAL A 433 -0.70 6.21 -15.49
C VAL A 433 -1.34 5.49 -14.29
N MET A 434 -2.29 6.13 -13.59
CA MET A 434 -2.92 5.61 -12.36
C MET A 434 -3.98 4.53 -12.59
N GLU A 435 -4.37 4.26 -13.84
CA GLU A 435 -5.53 3.42 -14.12
C GLU A 435 -5.24 1.89 -14.14
N ASP A 436 -3.99 1.47 -14.38
CA ASP A 436 -3.65 0.06 -14.68
C ASP A 436 -3.03 -0.73 -13.50
N MET A 437 -2.75 -0.10 -12.35
CA MET A 437 -2.09 -0.76 -11.21
C MET A 437 -3.04 -1.18 -10.07
N LEU A 438 -4.25 -0.63 -9.97
CA LEU A 438 -5.23 -1.02 -8.94
C LEU A 438 -5.85 -2.41 -9.20
N THR A 439 -5.64 -2.98 -10.40
CA THR A 439 -6.18 -4.28 -10.82
C THR A 439 -5.17 -5.44 -10.72
N MET A 440 -3.87 -5.16 -10.46
CA MET A 440 -2.76 -6.07 -10.77
C MET A 440 -1.87 -6.56 -9.61
N VAL A 441 -2.17 -6.29 -8.34
CA VAL A 441 -1.36 -6.85 -7.22
C VAL A 441 -2.20 -7.68 -6.26
N GLY A 442 -2.17 -8.99 -6.52
CA GLY A 442 -2.57 -10.07 -5.65
C GLY A 442 -1.72 -11.30 -5.99
N MET A 443 -1.02 -11.81 -4.97
CA MET A 443 -0.21 -13.02 -4.91
C MET A 443 1.17 -12.99 -5.59
N ASP A 444 2.20 -12.74 -4.78
CA ASP A 444 3.47 -13.48 -4.85
C ASP A 444 4.00 -13.66 -3.42
N GLU A 445 3.78 -14.85 -2.85
CA GLU A 445 4.66 -15.41 -1.82
C GLU A 445 4.99 -16.84 -2.24
N SER A 446 6.29 -17.12 -2.32
CA SER A 446 6.84 -18.48 -2.26
C SER A 446 8.08 -18.43 -1.39
N PRO A 447 8.19 -19.31 -0.37
CA PRO A 447 9.38 -19.45 0.44
C PRO A 447 10.31 -20.55 -0.11
N GLY A 448 11.62 -20.31 -0.02
CA GLY A 448 12.67 -21.32 0.02
C GLY A 448 13.68 -20.88 1.09
N THR A 449 14.41 -21.71 1.82
CA THR A 449 14.65 -23.16 1.75
C THR A 449 15.17 -23.59 3.13
N GLN A 450 15.01 -24.87 3.42
CA GLN A 450 15.37 -25.61 4.63
C GLN A 450 16.85 -25.55 5.02
N GLN A 451 17.12 -25.84 6.31
CA GLN A 451 18.29 -26.63 6.70
C GLN A 451 17.91 -27.67 7.77
N ASP A 452 18.35 -28.90 7.49
CA ASP A 452 18.17 -30.16 8.21
C ASP A 452 18.72 -30.18 9.64
N ALA A 453 18.13 -31.02 10.50
CA ALA A 453 18.84 -32.11 11.19
C ALA A 453 17.92 -32.97 12.08
N GLY A 454 18.00 -34.30 11.92
CA GLY A 454 18.17 -35.20 13.08
C GLY A 454 17.02 -36.13 13.49
N ALA A 455 17.08 -37.37 12.99
CA ALA A 455 17.02 -38.63 13.74
C ALA A 455 15.74 -39.10 14.50
N ALA A 456 15.10 -40.12 13.87
CA ALA A 456 14.99 -41.53 14.31
C ALA A 456 14.15 -41.97 15.54
N ALA A 457 13.68 -43.23 15.37
CA ALA A 457 13.01 -44.17 16.29
C ALA A 457 11.47 -44.00 16.45
N GLY A 458 10.63 -45.04 16.37
CA GLY A 458 10.82 -46.47 16.20
C GLY A 458 9.48 -47.21 16.40
N GLU A 459 9.36 -48.38 15.77
CA GLU A 459 8.58 -49.58 16.15
C GLU A 459 7.02 -49.62 16.08
N ALA A 460 6.61 -50.36 15.04
CA ALA A 460 5.51 -51.34 14.81
C ALA A 460 4.93 -52.15 16.02
N PRO A 461 4.05 -53.16 15.83
CA PRO A 461 2.79 -53.27 15.05
C PRO A 461 1.65 -54.10 15.76
N ALA A 462 0.56 -54.34 15.00
CA ALA A 462 -0.28 -55.56 14.93
C ALA A 462 -1.50 -55.72 15.87
N ALA A 463 -2.68 -55.94 15.28
CA ALA A 463 -3.31 -57.28 15.15
C ALA A 463 -4.80 -57.19 14.73
N HIS A 464 -5.17 -57.91 13.67
CA HIS A 464 -6.53 -58.43 13.43
C HIS A 464 -6.72 -59.74 14.21
N PRO A 465 -7.96 -60.24 14.38
CA PRO A 465 -8.41 -61.35 13.51
C PRO A 465 -9.93 -61.39 13.18
N GLU A 466 -10.24 -62.38 12.35
CA GLU A 466 -11.40 -62.65 11.48
C GLU A 466 -12.73 -63.18 12.10
N VAL A 467 -13.81 -62.92 11.32
CA VAL A 467 -15.09 -63.61 10.91
C VAL A 467 -15.34 -65.11 11.32
N PRO A 468 -16.45 -65.85 10.98
CA PRO A 468 -17.68 -65.61 10.14
C PRO A 468 -19.04 -66.26 10.60
N ALA A 469 -20.16 -66.03 9.84
CA ALA A 469 -20.99 -67.07 9.16
C ALA A 469 -22.49 -66.73 8.84
N HIS A 470 -22.85 -66.81 7.54
CA HIS A 470 -24.06 -67.37 6.83
C HIS A 470 -25.51 -66.87 7.15
N ALA A 471 -26.53 -66.79 6.25
CA ALA A 471 -26.83 -67.40 4.93
C ALA A 471 -27.92 -66.64 4.08
N SER A 472 -27.77 -66.76 2.74
CA SER A 472 -28.69 -66.78 1.56
C SER A 472 -30.21 -66.46 1.59
N ALA A 473 -30.72 -65.66 0.61
CA ALA A 473 -31.40 -66.13 -0.64
C ALA A 473 -32.41 -65.14 -1.31
N ALA A 474 -32.34 -65.08 -2.66
CA ALA A 474 -33.38 -64.81 -3.69
C ALA A 474 -33.93 -63.38 -3.99
N ALA A 475 -34.36 -63.18 -5.24
CA ALA A 475 -34.33 -61.94 -6.02
C ALA A 475 -35.70 -61.40 -6.55
N LEU A 476 -35.80 -60.05 -6.60
CA LEU A 476 -36.49 -59.10 -7.55
C LEU A 476 -38.04 -59.15 -7.78
N PRO A 477 -38.68 -58.06 -8.31
CA PRO A 477 -38.41 -56.61 -8.21
C PRO A 477 -39.68 -55.75 -7.90
N SER A 478 -39.53 -54.50 -7.44
CA SER A 478 -40.58 -53.47 -7.52
C SER A 478 -39.96 -52.06 -7.56
N SER A 479 -40.21 -51.32 -8.63
CA SER A 479 -39.75 -49.95 -8.86
C SER A 479 -40.42 -48.92 -7.93
N PRO A 480 -39.70 -47.90 -7.43
CA PRO A 480 -40.32 -46.71 -6.85
C PRO A 480 -40.27 -45.48 -7.77
N MET A 481 -41.34 -44.69 -7.72
CA MET A 481 -41.48 -43.34 -8.26
C MET A 481 -40.69 -42.29 -7.44
N PRO A 482 -40.49 -41.07 -7.97
CA PRO A 482 -39.21 -40.39 -7.96
C PRO A 482 -38.87 -39.61 -6.68
N ASN A 483 -37.62 -39.77 -6.28
CA ASN A 483 -36.97 -39.09 -5.17
C ASN A 483 -36.79 -37.59 -5.43
N LYS A 484 -37.16 -36.83 -4.40
CA LYS A 484 -36.58 -35.55 -3.98
C LYS A 484 -35.04 -35.63 -4.08
N PRO A 485 -34.32 -34.66 -4.66
CA PRO A 485 -32.87 -34.78 -4.81
C PRO A 485 -32.20 -34.65 -3.44
N ALA A 486 -31.76 -35.79 -2.91
CA ALA A 486 -30.81 -35.88 -1.82
C ALA A 486 -29.43 -35.54 -2.39
N SER A 487 -28.77 -34.57 -1.77
CA SER A 487 -27.35 -34.25 -1.98
C SER A 487 -26.49 -35.45 -1.59
N SER A 488 -25.99 -36.18 -2.59
CA SER A 488 -24.96 -37.19 -2.40
C SER A 488 -23.66 -36.50 -1.99
N THR A 489 -23.13 -36.83 -0.82
CA THR A 489 -21.73 -36.59 -0.47
C THR A 489 -20.85 -37.48 -1.34
N THR A 490 -20.56 -37.01 -2.55
CA THR A 490 -19.65 -37.68 -3.48
C THR A 490 -18.22 -37.50 -2.98
N GLN A 491 -17.44 -38.59 -2.87
CA GLN A 491 -16.03 -38.47 -2.47
C GLN A 491 -15.25 -37.61 -3.50
N PRO A 492 -14.27 -36.81 -3.06
CA PRO A 492 -13.42 -36.05 -3.98
C PRO A 492 -12.69 -37.00 -4.94
N SER A 493 -12.94 -36.83 -6.24
CA SER A 493 -12.33 -37.60 -7.32
C SER A 493 -12.16 -36.70 -8.56
N GLY A 494 -11.63 -37.27 -9.65
CA GLY A 494 -11.58 -36.56 -10.94
C GLY A 494 -12.99 -36.27 -11.47
N GLU A 495 -13.92 -37.22 -11.33
CA GLU A 495 -15.32 -37.06 -11.74
C GLU A 495 -16.02 -35.98 -10.92
N HIS A 496 -15.73 -35.94 -9.62
CA HIS A 496 -16.26 -34.89 -8.75
C HIS A 496 -15.75 -33.51 -9.15
N PHE A 497 -14.47 -33.39 -9.54
CA PHE A 497 -13.93 -32.15 -10.10
C PHE A 497 -14.66 -31.71 -11.37
N MET A 498 -14.95 -32.64 -12.29
CA MET A 498 -15.72 -32.33 -13.51
C MET A 498 -17.17 -31.92 -13.21
N ALA A 499 -17.82 -32.59 -12.26
CA ALA A 499 -19.16 -32.22 -11.81
C ALA A 499 -19.18 -30.82 -11.15
N TRP A 500 -18.17 -30.52 -10.32
CA TRP A 500 -17.99 -29.21 -9.69
C TRP A 500 -17.78 -28.10 -10.74
N LEU A 501 -16.97 -28.37 -11.77
CA LEU A 501 -16.77 -27.45 -12.89
C LEU A 501 -18.08 -27.17 -13.63
N HIS A 502 -18.79 -28.22 -14.03
CA HIS A 502 -20.06 -28.11 -14.76
C HIS A 502 -21.10 -27.32 -13.93
N GLN A 503 -21.29 -27.68 -12.66
CA GLN A 503 -22.21 -26.98 -11.75
C GLN A 503 -21.78 -25.54 -11.50
N GLY A 504 -20.47 -25.28 -11.36
CA GLY A 504 -19.93 -23.93 -11.18
C GLY A 504 -20.24 -23.01 -12.36
N ILE A 505 -20.16 -23.52 -13.59
CA ILE A 505 -20.49 -22.76 -14.80
C ILE A 505 -22.01 -22.58 -14.93
N ALA A 506 -22.80 -23.65 -14.75
CA ALA A 506 -24.26 -23.60 -14.84
C ALA A 506 -24.87 -22.62 -13.81
N SER A 507 -24.32 -22.57 -12.58
CA SER A 507 -24.73 -21.63 -11.53
C SER A 507 -24.11 -20.22 -11.66
N ARG A 508 -23.29 -19.97 -12.68
CA ARG A 508 -22.53 -18.72 -12.91
C ARG A 508 -21.55 -18.34 -11.78
N ARG A 509 -21.17 -19.30 -10.96
CA ARG A 509 -20.14 -19.16 -9.90
C ARG A 509 -18.71 -19.18 -10.49
N LEU A 510 -18.52 -19.91 -11.59
CA LEU A 510 -17.32 -19.89 -12.42
C LEU A 510 -17.62 -19.06 -13.67
N ILE A 511 -16.96 -17.91 -13.78
CA ILE A 511 -17.02 -17.06 -14.95
C ILE A 511 -16.15 -17.67 -16.05
N ILE A 512 -16.66 -17.65 -17.28
CA ILE A 512 -15.97 -18.15 -18.48
C ILE A 512 -15.61 -16.99 -19.40
N ASN A 513 -14.53 -17.13 -20.17
CA ASN A 513 -14.10 -16.17 -21.21
C ASN A 513 -13.87 -14.71 -20.76
N ASP A 514 -13.78 -14.47 -19.45
CA ASP A 514 -13.38 -13.18 -18.89
C ASP A 514 -11.86 -13.11 -18.66
N ALA A 515 -11.29 -11.91 -18.50
CA ALA A 515 -9.86 -11.70 -18.28
C ALA A 515 -9.30 -12.44 -17.04
N LYS A 516 -10.15 -12.74 -16.04
CA LYS A 516 -9.78 -13.51 -14.83
C LYS A 516 -10.46 -14.87 -14.75
N ALA A 517 -11.08 -15.35 -15.83
CA ALA A 517 -11.73 -16.66 -15.85
C ALA A 517 -10.70 -17.79 -15.66
N LEU A 518 -11.13 -18.88 -15.03
CA LEU A 518 -10.33 -20.12 -14.89
C LEU A 518 -10.68 -21.15 -15.98
N VAL A 519 -11.71 -20.84 -16.78
CA VAL A 519 -12.20 -21.65 -17.88
C VAL A 519 -12.43 -20.72 -19.07
N HIS A 520 -11.84 -21.06 -20.21
CA HIS A 520 -12.04 -20.37 -21.47
C HIS A 520 -12.54 -21.35 -22.53
N THR A 521 -13.03 -20.84 -23.65
CA THR A 521 -13.22 -21.62 -24.87
C THR A 521 -12.16 -21.20 -25.89
N VAL A 522 -11.41 -22.15 -26.43
CA VAL A 522 -10.37 -21.93 -27.45
C VAL A 522 -10.36 -23.13 -28.39
N SER A 523 -10.35 -22.86 -29.71
CA SER A 523 -10.40 -23.89 -30.75
C SER A 523 -11.62 -24.82 -30.59
N ASP A 524 -12.78 -24.20 -30.35
CA ASP A 524 -14.08 -24.84 -30.18
C ASP A 524 -14.16 -25.85 -29.01
N THR A 525 -13.26 -25.76 -28.04
CA THR A 525 -13.27 -26.62 -26.84
C THR A 525 -12.92 -25.87 -25.56
N ALA A 526 -13.21 -26.48 -24.41
CA ALA A 526 -12.92 -25.91 -23.11
C ALA A 526 -11.42 -25.95 -22.80
N TYR A 527 -10.90 -24.82 -22.30
CA TYR A 527 -9.54 -24.62 -21.84
C TYR A 527 -9.54 -24.33 -20.33
N LEU A 528 -8.94 -25.22 -19.54
CA LEU A 528 -8.89 -25.15 -18.08
C LEU A 528 -7.54 -24.59 -17.63
N VAL A 529 -7.54 -23.43 -16.97
CA VAL A 529 -6.32 -22.72 -16.57
C VAL A 529 -5.65 -23.40 -15.37
N SER A 530 -4.40 -23.86 -15.55
CA SER A 530 -3.62 -24.55 -14.50
C SER A 530 -2.49 -23.64 -13.98
N PRO A 531 -2.23 -23.60 -12.65
CA PRO A 531 -2.84 -24.42 -11.59
C PRO A 531 -4.17 -23.86 -11.03
N GLY A 532 -4.58 -22.67 -11.44
CA GLY A 532 -5.63 -21.89 -10.78
C GLY A 532 -6.98 -22.61 -10.63
N VAL A 533 -7.42 -23.36 -11.64
CA VAL A 533 -8.68 -24.12 -11.58
C VAL A 533 -8.67 -25.20 -10.51
N PHE A 534 -7.54 -25.89 -10.33
CA PHE A 534 -7.38 -26.96 -9.33
C PHE A 534 -7.17 -26.40 -7.93
N GLN A 535 -6.50 -25.25 -7.82
CA GLN A 535 -6.38 -24.54 -6.54
C GLN A 535 -7.75 -24.10 -6.01
N ARG A 536 -8.59 -23.54 -6.88
CA ARG A 536 -9.95 -23.13 -6.50
C ARG A 536 -10.80 -24.32 -6.07
N TYR A 537 -10.74 -25.43 -6.81
CA TYR A 537 -11.44 -26.66 -6.40
C TYR A 537 -10.93 -27.19 -5.05
N ALA A 538 -9.62 -27.23 -4.82
CA ALA A 538 -9.04 -27.68 -3.56
C ALA A 538 -9.40 -26.80 -2.36
N GLN A 539 -9.58 -25.49 -2.56
CA GLN A 539 -10.05 -24.56 -1.52
C GLN A 539 -11.51 -24.80 -1.12
N GLU A 540 -12.35 -25.21 -2.06
CA GLU A 540 -13.78 -25.49 -1.81
C GLU A 540 -14.02 -26.91 -1.26
N HIS A 541 -13.01 -27.78 -1.29
CA HIS A 541 -13.06 -29.17 -0.80
C HIS A 541 -11.89 -29.48 0.14
N PRO A 542 -11.91 -28.97 1.40
CA PRO A 542 -10.81 -29.14 2.36
C PRO A 542 -10.44 -30.60 2.64
N GLU A 543 -11.38 -31.54 2.48
CA GLU A 543 -11.15 -32.98 2.61
C GLU A 543 -10.05 -33.52 1.68
N ILE A 544 -9.78 -32.84 0.56
CA ILE A 544 -8.68 -33.16 -0.37
C ILE A 544 -7.32 -33.02 0.32
N ALA A 545 -7.14 -32.08 1.25
CA ALA A 545 -5.86 -31.88 1.92
C ALA A 545 -5.42 -33.14 2.68
N THR A 546 -6.37 -33.86 3.29
CA THR A 546 -6.14 -35.13 3.97
C THR A 546 -5.72 -36.24 2.99
N LEU A 547 -6.40 -36.35 1.84
CA LEU A 547 -6.07 -37.32 0.80
C LEU A 547 -4.73 -37.03 0.12
N ALA A 548 -4.41 -35.75 -0.07
CA ALA A 548 -3.16 -35.30 -0.66
C ALA A 548 -1.95 -35.59 0.24
N ARG A 549 -2.08 -35.41 1.56
CA ARG A 549 -1.02 -35.76 2.53
C ARG A 549 -0.65 -37.25 2.50
N GLN A 550 -1.62 -38.14 2.30
CA GLN A 550 -1.36 -39.59 2.19
C GLN A 550 -0.46 -39.92 0.99
N GLU A 551 -0.53 -39.12 -0.09
CA GLU A 551 0.31 -39.25 -1.28
C GLU A 551 1.51 -38.29 -1.30
N LYS A 552 1.77 -37.54 -0.21
CA LYS A 552 2.80 -36.48 -0.12
C LYS A 552 2.70 -35.43 -1.24
N LEU A 553 1.48 -35.06 -1.60
CA LEU A 553 1.20 -34.03 -2.62
C LEU A 553 0.52 -32.81 -1.98
N GLU A 554 0.67 -31.66 -2.64
CA GLU A 554 -0.17 -30.49 -2.39
C GLU A 554 -1.63 -30.77 -2.82
N ALA A 555 -2.61 -30.14 -2.16
CA ALA A 555 -4.02 -30.41 -2.40
C ALA A 555 -4.44 -30.19 -3.87
N TRP A 556 -3.94 -29.12 -4.50
CA TRP A 556 -4.22 -28.82 -5.90
C TRP A 556 -3.52 -29.80 -6.86
N GLN A 557 -2.29 -30.24 -6.55
CA GLN A 557 -1.57 -31.25 -7.33
C GLN A 557 -2.27 -32.60 -7.28
N TRP A 558 -2.81 -32.95 -6.12
CA TRP A 558 -3.61 -34.15 -5.95
C TRP A 558 -4.86 -34.10 -6.85
N ALA A 559 -5.60 -32.99 -6.83
CA ALA A 559 -6.77 -32.80 -7.68
C ALA A 559 -6.42 -32.84 -9.18
N GLN A 560 -5.35 -32.17 -9.59
CA GLN A 560 -4.85 -32.19 -10.96
C GLN A 560 -4.48 -33.61 -11.41
N LYS A 561 -3.76 -34.38 -10.58
CA LYS A 561 -3.42 -35.77 -10.88
C LYS A 561 -4.65 -36.67 -10.98
N ARG A 562 -5.70 -36.40 -10.20
CA ARG A 562 -6.99 -37.12 -10.32
C ARG A 562 -7.73 -36.77 -11.60
N PHE A 563 -7.72 -35.51 -12.01
CA PHE A 563 -8.26 -35.10 -13.31
C PHE A 563 -7.48 -35.74 -14.48
N GLU A 564 -6.14 -35.71 -14.46
CA GLU A 564 -5.32 -36.30 -15.53
C GLU A 564 -5.55 -37.81 -15.71
N LYS A 565 -5.86 -38.52 -14.62
CA LYS A 565 -6.21 -39.95 -14.66
C LYS A 565 -7.51 -40.23 -15.41
N LEU A 566 -8.42 -39.26 -15.54
CA LEU A 566 -9.65 -39.41 -16.31
C LEU A 566 -9.40 -39.43 -17.83
N GLY A 567 -8.26 -38.93 -18.29
CA GLY A 567 -7.93 -38.89 -19.71
C GLY A 567 -8.88 -38.04 -20.57
N GLN A 568 -9.59 -37.08 -19.96
CA GLN A 568 -10.52 -36.18 -20.66
C GLN A 568 -9.84 -34.97 -21.30
N HIS A 569 -8.54 -34.78 -21.05
CA HIS A 569 -7.73 -33.73 -21.66
C HIS A 569 -6.97 -34.21 -22.91
N ARG A 570 -6.77 -33.30 -23.86
CA ARG A 570 -5.95 -33.53 -25.06
C ARG A 570 -4.47 -33.57 -24.67
N LYS A 571 -3.74 -34.53 -25.23
CA LYS A 571 -2.27 -34.61 -25.13
C LYS A 571 -1.64 -33.96 -26.35
N HIS A 572 -0.57 -33.20 -26.13
CA HIS A 572 0.24 -32.64 -27.21
C HIS A 572 1.02 -33.75 -27.93
N ALA A 573 1.40 -33.53 -29.20
CA ALA A 573 2.18 -34.50 -29.98
C ALA A 573 3.56 -34.82 -29.35
N SER A 574 4.10 -33.91 -28.54
CA SER A 574 5.33 -34.08 -27.76
C SER A 574 5.14 -34.91 -26.47
N GLY A 575 3.93 -35.38 -26.18
CA GLY A 575 3.61 -36.17 -24.98
C GLY A 575 3.28 -35.35 -23.73
N LEU A 576 3.28 -34.02 -23.81
CA LEU A 576 2.91 -33.12 -22.70
C LEU A 576 1.38 -32.95 -22.59
N ASN A 577 0.88 -32.78 -21.36
CA ASN A 577 -0.55 -32.57 -21.10
C ASN A 577 -0.97 -31.09 -21.07
N ILE A 578 -0.01 -30.17 -20.92
CA ILE A 578 -0.25 -28.73 -20.73
C ILE A 578 -0.07 -28.02 -22.07
N TRP A 579 -1.08 -27.24 -22.45
CA TRP A 579 -1.14 -26.42 -23.64
C TRP A 579 -0.89 -24.95 -23.29
N THR A 580 -0.18 -24.25 -24.16
CA THR A 580 0.10 -22.82 -24.02
C THR A 580 -0.80 -22.02 -24.97
N CYS A 581 -1.51 -21.04 -24.43
CA CYS A 581 -2.26 -20.06 -25.21
C CYS A 581 -1.60 -18.69 -25.08
N ASP A 582 -1.42 -18.00 -26.20
CA ASP A 582 -1.11 -16.57 -26.20
C ASP A 582 -2.39 -15.77 -25.95
N VAL A 583 -2.32 -14.84 -25.01
CA VAL A 583 -3.38 -13.90 -24.66
C VAL A 583 -3.03 -12.56 -25.32
N ALA A 584 -3.79 -12.20 -26.36
CA ALA A 584 -3.65 -10.96 -27.10
C ALA A 584 -4.25 -9.78 -26.31
N GLY A 585 -3.40 -9.02 -25.63
CA GLY A 585 -3.78 -7.76 -24.99
C GLY A 585 -3.52 -6.53 -25.89
N PRO A 586 -4.17 -5.38 -25.65
CA PRO A 586 -3.98 -4.15 -26.45
C PRO A 586 -2.56 -3.57 -26.44
N ARG A 587 -1.71 -3.95 -25.47
CA ARG A 587 -0.33 -3.42 -25.31
C ARG A 587 0.75 -4.50 -25.11
N LYS A 588 0.41 -5.72 -24.67
CA LYS A 588 1.34 -6.84 -24.42
C LYS A 588 0.64 -8.19 -24.62
N SER A 589 1.37 -9.17 -25.16
CA SER A 589 0.96 -10.58 -25.15
C SER A 589 1.46 -11.28 -23.89
N ARG A 590 0.63 -12.13 -23.28
CA ARG A 590 1.00 -13.02 -22.16
C ARG A 590 0.71 -14.46 -22.53
N ARG A 591 1.38 -15.42 -21.89
CA ARG A 591 1.10 -16.85 -22.08
C ARG A 591 0.28 -17.40 -20.92
N LEU A 592 -0.77 -18.12 -21.25
CA LEU A 592 -1.62 -18.87 -20.33
C LEU A 592 -1.35 -20.36 -20.51
N HIS A 593 -1.35 -21.12 -19.41
CA HIS A 593 -1.01 -22.55 -19.42
C HIS A 593 -2.18 -23.33 -18.82
N GLY A 594 -2.52 -24.47 -19.42
CA GLY A 594 -3.77 -25.15 -19.08
C GLY A 594 -4.02 -26.40 -19.89
N TYR A 595 -5.17 -27.02 -19.63
CA TYR A 595 -5.60 -28.24 -20.30
C TYR A 595 -6.68 -27.93 -21.32
N LEU A 596 -6.57 -28.46 -22.53
CA LEU A 596 -7.68 -28.51 -23.48
C LEU A 596 -8.49 -29.78 -23.26
N LEU A 597 -9.81 -29.67 -23.17
CA LEU A 597 -10.68 -30.85 -23.13
C LEU A 597 -10.80 -31.48 -24.53
N ILE A 598 -10.98 -32.81 -24.56
CA ILE A 598 -11.22 -33.54 -25.80
C ILE A 598 -12.55 -33.08 -26.40
N ASP A 599 -13.60 -33.04 -25.57
CA ASP A 599 -14.97 -32.68 -25.92
C ASP A 599 -15.45 -31.49 -25.07
N ALA A 600 -15.98 -30.46 -25.74
CA ALA A 600 -16.60 -29.31 -25.10
C ALA A 600 -17.89 -29.67 -24.36
N GLY A 601 -18.61 -30.70 -24.84
CA GLY A 601 -19.85 -31.20 -24.25
C GLY A 601 -19.69 -31.82 -22.86
N ALA A 602 -18.44 -32.14 -22.46
CA ALA A 602 -18.13 -32.55 -21.10
C ALA A 602 -18.34 -31.43 -20.06
N LEU A 603 -18.39 -30.17 -20.52
CA LEU A 603 -18.46 -29.00 -19.65
C LEU A 603 -19.59 -28.02 -20.00
N PHE A 604 -19.96 -27.93 -21.28
CA PHE A 604 -20.97 -26.98 -21.76
C PHE A 604 -22.16 -27.71 -22.39
N GLU A 605 -23.38 -27.39 -21.96
CA GLU A 605 -24.61 -27.83 -22.66
C GLU A 605 -24.71 -27.21 -24.06
N VAL A 606 -24.27 -25.96 -24.20
CA VAL A 606 -24.11 -25.25 -25.46
C VAL A 606 -22.75 -24.58 -25.44
N THR A 607 -21.87 -24.96 -26.36
CA THR A 607 -20.50 -24.43 -26.42
C THR A 607 -20.52 -22.90 -26.66
N PRO A 608 -19.99 -22.10 -25.72
CA PRO A 608 -19.87 -20.65 -25.88
C PRO A 608 -18.88 -20.31 -27.01
N PRO A 609 -18.98 -19.11 -27.62
CA PRO A 609 -18.00 -18.69 -28.62
C PRO A 609 -16.59 -18.65 -28.03
N ASP A 610 -15.61 -18.96 -28.88
CA ASP A 610 -14.19 -18.89 -28.53
C ASP A 610 -13.81 -17.50 -28.00
N ASN A 611 -12.91 -17.48 -27.03
CA ASN A 611 -12.38 -16.26 -26.48
C ASN A 611 -11.55 -15.53 -27.56
N PRO A 612 -11.94 -14.33 -28.02
CA PRO A 612 -11.27 -13.66 -29.13
C PRO A 612 -9.85 -13.22 -28.79
N PHE A 613 -9.49 -13.21 -27.51
CA PHE A 613 -8.17 -12.81 -27.03
C PHE A 613 -7.24 -13.99 -26.77
N LEU A 614 -7.69 -15.24 -26.83
CA LEU A 614 -6.82 -16.40 -26.65
C LEU A 614 -6.56 -17.08 -27.99
N ARG A 615 -5.29 -17.41 -28.24
CA ARG A 615 -4.86 -18.20 -29.39
C ARG A 615 -3.95 -19.31 -28.93
N LEU A 616 -4.22 -20.53 -29.37
CA LEU A 616 -3.34 -21.67 -29.09
C LEU A 616 -1.99 -21.42 -29.76
N VAL A 617 -0.89 -21.64 -29.03
CA VAL A 617 0.45 -21.57 -29.62
C VAL A 617 0.69 -22.91 -30.29
N ASP A 618 0.55 -22.96 -31.61
CA ASP A 618 0.80 -24.17 -32.39
C ASP A 618 2.29 -24.52 -32.36
N GLY A 619 2.63 -25.54 -31.57
CA GLY A 619 3.88 -26.28 -31.74
C GLY A 619 3.70 -27.31 -32.85
N ASP A 620 4.14 -26.98 -34.07
CA ASP A 620 4.23 -27.86 -35.24
C ASP A 620 2.96 -28.67 -35.58
N THR A 621 2.01 -28.03 -36.26
CA THR A 621 1.13 -28.73 -37.19
C THR A 621 1.68 -28.59 -38.60
N THR A 622 2.36 -29.63 -39.08
CA THR A 622 2.46 -29.88 -40.52
C THR A 622 1.04 -30.01 -41.07
N PRO A 623 0.69 -29.32 -42.17
CA PRO A 623 -0.66 -29.41 -42.72
C PRO A 623 -0.88 -30.82 -43.26
N ARG A 624 -1.88 -31.54 -42.73
CA ARG A 624 -2.47 -32.67 -43.44
C ARG A 624 -3.19 -32.11 -44.67
N HIS A 625 -2.47 -32.04 -45.78
CA HIS A 625 -3.05 -31.92 -47.09
C HIS A 625 -3.95 -33.13 -47.36
N LEU A 626 -5.14 -32.82 -47.89
CA LEU A 626 -6.02 -33.75 -48.60
C LEU A 626 -5.24 -34.60 -49.60
N ALA A 627 -5.37 -35.92 -49.48
CA ALA A 627 -5.43 -36.90 -50.57
C ALA A 627 -6.18 -38.13 -50.08
#